data_AF-A0A0M1VVU1-F1
#
_entry.id   AF-A0A0M1VVU1-F1
#
_cell.length_a   1.000
_cell.length_b   1.000
_cell.length_c   1.000
_cell.angle_alpha   90.00
_cell.angle_beta   90.00
_cell.angle_gamma   90.00
#
_symmetry.space_group_name_H-M   'P 1'
#
loop_
_entity.id
_entity.type
_entity.pdbx_description
1 polymer ?
#
loop_
_entity_poly.entity_id
_entity_poly.type
_entity_poly.pdbx_seq_one_letter_code
_entity_poly.pdbx_strand_id
1 'polypeptide(L)'
;MKKFLLGLFLILGVVAFAGPEDLPSYVNKQKFEENGYQIRVNKVDTFTIVKRKEAENESIVIKYNLDNKENSIKKALDEVDEKNVPKDFKILASKENDLAYIRSYLSQGLYINIYVAKNSKNENCYPIVSFVTPKKLSEIEIEQATQSFLDEAESFLK
;
A
#
# COMPACT_ATOMS: atom_id res chain seq x y z
N MET A 1 21.94 -7.89 9.55
CA MET A 1 21.28 -6.87 8.71
C MET A 1 19.77 -7.12 8.56
N LYS A 2 19.08 -7.61 9.62
CA LYS A 2 17.67 -8.07 9.56
C LYS A 2 16.69 -7.10 10.23
N LYS A 3 17.16 -5.91 10.63
CA LYS A 3 16.43 -4.96 11.51
C LYS A 3 15.87 -3.73 10.78
N PHE A 4 16.37 -3.41 9.58
CA PHE A 4 16.00 -2.18 8.85
C PHE A 4 14.59 -2.24 8.27
N LEU A 5 14.16 -3.41 7.80
CA LEU A 5 12.80 -3.59 7.29
C LEU A 5 11.73 -3.49 8.38
N LEU A 6 12.06 -3.66 9.68
CA LEU A 6 11.07 -3.53 10.75
C LEU A 6 10.71 -2.06 11.05
N GLY A 7 11.69 -1.15 10.88
CA GLY A 7 11.54 0.28 11.16
C GLY A 7 10.65 1.01 10.17
N LEU A 8 10.78 0.70 8.88
CA LEU A 8 9.98 1.31 7.82
C LEU A 8 8.48 0.98 7.95
N PHE A 9 8.18 -0.24 8.41
CA PHE A 9 6.80 -0.69 8.59
C PHE A 9 6.12 -0.01 9.77
N LEU A 10 6.85 0.39 10.82
CA LEU A 10 6.27 1.14 11.97
C LEU A 10 5.54 2.41 11.52
N ILE A 11 6.01 3.04 10.45
CA ILE A 11 5.46 4.27 9.88
C ILE A 11 4.31 3.97 8.89
N LEU A 12 4.36 2.84 8.19
CA LEU A 12 3.26 2.31 7.38
C LEU A 12 2.19 1.55 8.22
N GLY A 13 2.28 1.65 9.55
CA GLY A 13 1.36 1.04 10.50
C GLY A 13 1.96 -0.15 11.25
N VAL A 14 2.71 0.10 12.32
CA VAL A 14 2.95 -0.87 13.42
C VAL A 14 2.75 -0.03 14.69
N VAL A 15 2.00 -0.43 15.71
CA VAL A 15 1.97 -1.72 16.38
C VAL A 15 0.58 -1.90 17.00
N ALA A 16 -0.12 -2.98 16.69
CA ALA A 16 -0.87 -3.75 17.68
C ALA A 16 -1.31 -5.06 17.05
N PHE A 17 -1.03 -6.15 17.76
CA PHE A 17 -1.79 -7.39 17.65
C PHE A 17 -3.23 -7.09 18.08
N ALA A 18 -4.02 -6.44 17.21
CA ALA A 18 -5.44 -6.30 17.41
C ALA A 18 -6.09 -7.58 16.87
N GLY A 19 -6.77 -8.32 17.76
CA GLY A 19 -7.72 -9.36 17.36
C GLY A 19 -8.74 -8.80 16.36
N PRO A 20 -9.38 -9.66 15.56
CA PRO A 20 -10.14 -9.18 14.41
C PRO A 20 -11.39 -8.43 14.89
N GLU A 21 -11.48 -7.13 14.59
CA GLU A 21 -12.75 -6.64 14.07
C GLU A 21 -13.03 -7.38 12.76
N ASP A 22 -14.28 -7.76 12.52
CA ASP A 22 -14.63 -8.49 11.31
C ASP A 22 -14.24 -7.66 10.09
N LEU A 23 -13.52 -8.27 9.14
CA LEU A 23 -13.30 -7.65 7.85
C LEU A 23 -14.66 -7.39 7.19
N PRO A 24 -14.83 -6.28 6.45
CA PRO A 24 -16.06 -6.03 5.73
C PRO A 24 -16.46 -7.23 4.87
N SER A 25 -17.75 -7.50 4.73
CA SER A 25 -18.27 -8.68 4.02
C SER A 25 -17.83 -8.75 2.56
N TYR A 26 -17.51 -7.60 1.95
CA TYR A 26 -16.96 -7.44 0.61
C TYR A 26 -15.45 -7.70 0.52
N VAL A 27 -14.76 -8.01 1.62
CA VAL A 27 -13.35 -8.42 1.60
C VAL A 27 -13.24 -9.94 1.53
N ASN A 28 -12.45 -10.43 0.58
CA ASN A 28 -12.17 -11.85 0.42
C ASN A 28 -10.86 -12.21 1.13
N LYS A 29 -10.98 -12.51 2.43
CA LYS A 29 -9.84 -12.88 3.28
C LYS A 29 -9.05 -14.08 2.74
N GLN A 30 -9.77 -15.15 2.40
CA GLN A 30 -9.18 -16.39 1.90
C GLN A 30 -8.30 -16.11 0.67
N LYS A 31 -8.78 -15.29 -0.27
CA LYS A 31 -8.06 -15.01 -1.52
C LYS A 31 -6.75 -14.29 -1.30
N PHE A 32 -6.68 -13.27 -0.43
CA PHE A 32 -5.40 -12.59 -0.19
C PHE A 32 -4.43 -13.49 0.58
N GLU A 33 -4.91 -14.31 1.51
CA GLU A 33 -4.07 -15.26 2.26
C GLU A 33 -3.45 -16.31 1.32
N GLU A 34 -4.24 -16.86 0.40
CA GLU A 34 -3.77 -17.77 -0.66
C GLU A 34 -2.74 -17.10 -1.59
N ASN A 35 -2.81 -15.78 -1.77
CA ASN A 35 -1.83 -15.01 -2.55
C ASN A 35 -0.59 -14.59 -1.75
N GLY A 36 -0.45 -15.06 -0.51
CA GLY A 36 0.71 -14.84 0.35
C GLY A 36 0.67 -13.53 1.16
N TYR A 37 -0.49 -12.90 1.26
CA TYR A 37 -0.67 -11.71 2.09
C TYR A 37 -1.08 -12.10 3.52
N GLN A 38 -0.65 -11.29 4.48
CA GLN A 38 -1.05 -11.40 5.88
C GLN A 38 -1.56 -10.06 6.37
N ILE A 39 -2.63 -10.08 7.17
CA ILE A 39 -3.11 -8.88 7.88
C ILE A 39 -2.00 -8.40 8.82
N ARG A 40 -1.71 -7.09 8.79
CA ARG A 40 -0.76 -6.42 9.68
C ARG A 40 -1.41 -5.37 10.56
N VAL A 41 -2.42 -4.68 10.05
CA VAL A 41 -3.23 -3.70 10.78
C VAL A 41 -4.68 -3.97 10.46
N ASN A 42 -5.55 -3.95 11.46
CA ASN A 42 -6.99 -4.02 11.31
C ASN A 42 -7.62 -3.04 12.31
N LYS A 43 -8.36 -2.06 11.79
CA LYS A 43 -9.03 -0.99 12.52
C LYS A 43 -10.41 -0.76 11.90
N VAL A 44 -11.28 -0.09 12.64
CA VAL A 44 -12.65 0.25 12.23
C VAL A 44 -12.74 0.82 10.81
N ASP A 45 -11.83 1.71 10.44
CA ASP A 45 -11.88 2.46 9.19
C ASP A 45 -10.79 2.07 8.18
N THR A 46 -9.89 1.16 8.55
CA THR A 46 -8.74 0.78 7.72
C THR A 46 -8.25 -0.63 8.02
N PHE A 47 -7.81 -1.35 6.99
CA PHE A 47 -6.99 -2.55 7.18
C PHE A 47 -5.80 -2.57 6.22
N THR A 48 -4.71 -3.21 6.66
CA THR A 48 -3.48 -3.32 5.89
C THR A 48 -3.06 -4.79 5.80
N ILE A 49 -2.80 -5.24 4.58
CA ILE A 49 -2.24 -6.56 4.29
C ILE A 49 -0.84 -6.42 3.69
N VAL A 50 0.03 -7.39 3.97
CA VAL A 50 1.43 -7.38 3.52
C VAL A 50 1.84 -8.73 2.97
N LYS A 51 2.47 -8.71 1.79
CA LYS A 51 3.19 -9.84 1.18
C LYS A 51 4.67 -9.52 1.16
N ARG A 52 5.50 -10.43 1.71
CA ARG A 52 6.96 -10.28 1.71
C ARG A 52 7.60 -11.28 0.77
N LYS A 53 8.60 -10.83 0.04
CA LYS A 53 9.49 -11.64 -0.80
C LYS A 53 10.89 -11.54 -0.19
N GLU A 54 11.16 -12.41 0.79
CA GLU A 54 12.34 -12.32 1.64
C GLU A 54 13.66 -12.50 0.86
N ALA A 55 13.67 -13.33 -0.19
CA ALA A 55 14.87 -13.55 -1.00
C ALA A 55 15.28 -12.31 -1.80
N GLU A 56 14.30 -11.51 -2.22
CA GLU A 56 14.45 -10.30 -3.02
C GLU A 56 14.54 -9.03 -2.14
N ASN A 57 14.32 -9.16 -0.83
CA ASN A 57 14.14 -8.03 0.10
C ASN A 57 13.04 -7.06 -0.36
N GLU A 58 11.97 -7.60 -0.93
CA GLU A 58 10.84 -6.82 -1.43
C GLU A 58 9.59 -7.05 -0.59
N SER A 59 8.68 -6.09 -0.63
CA SER A 59 7.35 -6.26 -0.05
C SER A 59 6.29 -5.46 -0.79
N ILE A 60 5.10 -6.01 -0.83
CA ILE A 60 3.89 -5.33 -1.28
C ILE A 60 3.04 -5.08 -0.04
N VAL A 61 2.70 -3.82 0.20
CA VAL A 61 1.82 -3.37 1.28
C VAL A 61 0.57 -2.83 0.64
N ILE A 62 -0.59 -3.34 1.03
CA ILE A 62 -1.88 -2.84 0.54
C ILE A 62 -2.66 -2.37 1.76
N LYS A 63 -2.99 -1.08 1.77
CA LYS A 63 -3.90 -0.49 2.75
C LYS A 63 -5.23 -0.21 2.09
N TYR A 64 -6.31 -0.58 2.75
CA TYR A 64 -7.67 -0.26 2.35
C TYR A 64 -8.25 0.76 3.31
N ASN A 65 -8.67 1.90 2.79
CA ASN A 65 -9.52 2.85 3.51
C ASN A 65 -10.97 2.41 3.36
N LEU A 66 -11.69 2.24 4.47
CA LEU A 66 -13.06 1.73 4.56
C LEU A 66 -14.04 2.88 4.78
N ASP A 67 -14.16 3.73 3.78
CA ASP A 67 -15.03 4.91 3.75
C ASP A 67 -15.56 5.06 2.30
N ASN A 68 -16.49 5.99 2.08
CA ASN A 68 -16.94 6.30 0.73
C ASN A 68 -15.76 6.70 -0.18
N LYS A 69 -15.94 6.51 -1.49
CA LYS A 69 -14.90 6.75 -2.51
C LYS A 69 -14.19 8.10 -2.36
N GLU A 70 -14.93 9.20 -2.23
CA GLU A 70 -14.36 10.55 -2.19
C GLU A 70 -13.48 10.75 -0.96
N ASN A 71 -13.99 10.38 0.22
CA ASN A 71 -13.24 10.46 1.47
C ASN A 71 -12.00 9.56 1.46
N SER A 72 -12.13 8.34 0.94
CA SER A 72 -11.03 7.37 0.88
C SER A 72 -9.89 7.85 -0.02
N ILE A 73 -10.19 8.45 -1.18
CA ILE A 73 -9.20 9.05 -2.08
C ILE A 73 -8.50 10.22 -1.39
N LYS A 74 -9.28 11.13 -0.79
CA LYS A 74 -8.72 12.29 -0.10
C LYS A 74 -7.79 11.89 1.04
N LYS A 75 -8.20 10.94 1.88
CA LYS A 75 -7.37 10.37 2.97
C LYS A 75 -6.09 9.76 2.40
N ALA A 76 -6.19 8.95 1.34
CA ALA A 76 -5.03 8.34 0.70
C ALA A 76 -4.02 9.37 0.16
N LEU A 77 -4.51 10.42 -0.50
CA LEU A 77 -3.69 11.49 -1.04
C LEU A 77 -3.00 12.31 0.05
N ASP A 78 -3.72 12.61 1.14
CA ASP A 78 -3.15 13.30 2.30
C ASP A 78 -2.05 12.46 2.96
N GLU A 79 -2.26 11.16 3.14
CA GLU A 79 -1.27 10.26 3.75
C GLU A 79 0.05 10.16 2.96
N VAL A 80 -0.02 10.29 1.63
CA VAL A 80 1.16 10.27 0.75
C VAL A 80 1.64 11.68 0.38
N ASP A 81 1.07 12.72 0.98
CA ASP A 81 1.55 14.08 0.76
C ASP A 81 2.94 14.24 1.38
N GLU A 82 3.81 14.97 0.69
CA GLU A 82 5.19 15.23 1.13
C GLU A 82 5.28 15.89 2.52
N LYS A 83 4.24 16.60 2.95
CA LYS A 83 4.16 17.25 4.27
C LYS A 83 3.88 16.26 5.39
N ASN A 84 3.25 15.12 5.06
CA ASN A 84 2.77 14.15 6.03
C ASN A 84 3.66 12.90 6.12
N VAL A 85 4.53 12.68 5.12
CA VAL A 85 5.56 11.63 5.20
C VAL A 85 6.71 12.02 6.15
N PRO A 86 7.39 11.05 6.77
CA PRO A 86 8.54 11.32 7.63
C PRO A 86 9.66 12.09 6.93
N LYS A 87 10.35 12.95 7.68
CA LYS A 87 11.44 13.80 7.15
C LYS A 87 12.64 13.03 6.61
N ASP A 88 12.84 11.78 7.02
CA ASP A 88 13.90 10.90 6.52
C ASP A 88 13.57 10.25 5.16
N PHE A 89 12.34 10.43 4.66
CA PHE A 89 11.96 10.00 3.31
C PHE A 89 12.40 11.06 2.30
N LYS A 90 13.33 10.70 1.43
CA LYS A 90 13.71 11.53 0.30
C LYS A 90 12.70 11.33 -0.83
N ILE A 91 12.03 12.39 -1.24
CA ILE A 91 11.13 12.40 -2.39
C ILE A 91 11.94 12.17 -3.67
N LEU A 92 11.48 11.24 -4.52
CA LEU A 92 12.10 10.92 -5.80
C LEU A 92 11.22 11.33 -6.98
N ALA A 93 9.91 11.11 -6.88
CA ALA A 93 8.96 11.44 -7.93
C ALA A 93 7.56 11.66 -7.36
N SER A 94 6.82 12.55 -8.02
CA SER A 94 5.39 12.77 -7.83
C SER A 94 4.78 12.92 -9.21
N LYS A 95 3.94 11.97 -9.60
CA LYS A 95 3.29 11.95 -10.92
C LYS A 95 1.92 11.31 -10.84
N GLU A 96 1.23 11.27 -11.97
CA GLU A 96 -0.01 10.54 -12.14
C GLU A 96 -0.11 9.97 -13.55
N ASN A 97 -0.92 8.92 -13.70
CA ASN A 97 -1.39 8.42 -14.99
C ASN A 97 -2.92 8.28 -14.94
N ASP A 98 -3.52 7.65 -15.93
CA ASP A 98 -4.98 7.48 -15.99
C ASP A 98 -5.54 6.63 -14.83
N LEU A 99 -4.71 5.80 -14.22
CA LEU A 99 -5.12 4.81 -13.22
C LEU A 99 -4.82 5.25 -11.78
N ALA A 100 -3.76 6.02 -11.56
CA ALA A 100 -3.23 6.28 -10.22
C ALA A 100 -2.52 7.63 -10.07
N TYR A 101 -2.56 8.15 -8.85
CA TYR A 101 -1.55 9.06 -8.32
C TYR A 101 -0.37 8.24 -7.80
N ILE A 102 0.84 8.62 -8.20
CA ILE A 102 2.05 7.88 -7.93
C ILE A 102 3.02 8.76 -7.15
N ARG A 103 3.58 8.20 -6.07
CA ARG A 103 4.62 8.82 -5.27
C ARG A 103 5.79 7.85 -5.10
N SER A 104 7.00 8.35 -5.28
CA SER A 104 8.21 7.56 -5.07
C SER A 104 9.11 8.19 -4.02
N TYR A 105 9.59 7.38 -3.08
CA TYR A 105 10.50 7.80 -2.01
C TYR A 105 11.72 6.89 -1.92
N LEU A 106 12.78 7.41 -1.32
CA LEU A 106 13.92 6.65 -0.82
C LEU A 106 13.98 6.82 0.70
N SER A 107 13.96 5.71 1.43
CA SER A 107 14.17 5.70 2.88
C SER A 107 15.04 4.51 3.26
N GLN A 108 16.07 4.76 4.08
CA GLN A 108 16.97 3.71 4.60
C GLN A 108 17.54 2.76 3.53
N GLY A 109 17.82 3.27 2.33
CA GLY A 109 18.34 2.48 1.21
C GLY A 109 17.31 1.65 0.43
N LEU A 110 16.02 1.80 0.75
CA LEU A 110 14.91 1.14 0.04
C LEU A 110 14.10 2.16 -0.76
N TYR A 111 13.73 1.76 -1.97
CA TYR A 111 12.83 2.51 -2.84
C TYR A 111 11.40 2.09 -2.54
N ILE A 112 10.53 3.09 -2.40
CA ILE A 112 9.12 2.92 -2.06
C ILE A 112 8.31 3.59 -3.16
N ASN A 113 7.52 2.81 -3.90
CA ASN A 113 6.61 3.32 -4.92
C ASN A 113 5.19 3.11 -4.42
N ILE A 114 4.45 4.20 -4.23
CA ILE A 114 3.08 4.20 -3.73
C ILE A 114 2.15 4.54 -4.88
N TYR A 115 1.13 3.71 -5.06
CA TYR A 115 0.08 3.82 -6.05
C TYR A 115 -1.24 4.03 -5.30
N VAL A 116 -1.72 5.27 -5.33
CA VAL A 116 -3.08 5.59 -4.92
C VAL A 116 -3.90 5.51 -6.19
N ALA A 117 -4.85 4.59 -6.28
CA ALA A 117 -5.74 4.52 -7.44
C ALA A 117 -6.41 5.89 -7.73
N LYS A 118 -7.03 6.05 -8.91
CA LYS A 118 -7.98 7.15 -9.23
C LYS A 118 -9.43 6.69 -9.19
N ASN A 119 -9.67 5.39 -9.36
CA ASN A 119 -10.96 4.74 -9.20
C ASN A 119 -10.81 3.40 -8.48
N SER A 120 -11.87 2.96 -7.79
CA SER A 120 -11.96 1.62 -7.19
C SER A 120 -13.16 0.88 -7.76
N LYS A 121 -13.02 -0.43 -7.98
CA LYS A 121 -14.12 -1.32 -8.35
C LYS A 121 -15.17 -1.48 -7.24
N ASN A 122 -14.82 -1.18 -5.99
CA ASN A 122 -15.73 -1.22 -4.84
C ASN A 122 -16.00 0.20 -4.32
N GLU A 123 -17.27 0.58 -4.21
CA GLU A 123 -17.69 1.93 -3.79
C GLU A 123 -17.38 2.27 -2.33
N ASN A 124 -17.14 1.24 -1.50
CA ASN A 124 -16.96 1.35 -0.05
C ASN A 124 -15.50 1.21 0.39
N CYS A 125 -14.56 1.02 -0.53
CA CYS A 125 -13.15 0.95 -0.16
C CYS A 125 -12.19 1.32 -1.29
N TYR A 126 -10.99 1.75 -0.90
CA TYR A 126 -9.97 2.22 -1.82
C TYR A 126 -8.58 1.65 -1.50
N PRO A 127 -7.93 0.96 -2.45
CA PRO A 127 -6.60 0.42 -2.21
C PRO A 127 -5.52 1.49 -2.41
N ILE A 128 -4.59 1.54 -1.46
CA ILE A 128 -3.28 2.18 -1.56
C ILE A 128 -2.26 1.05 -1.61
N VAL A 129 -1.51 0.95 -2.70
CA VAL A 129 -0.48 -0.10 -2.86
C VAL A 129 0.90 0.53 -2.73
N SER A 130 1.73 0.01 -1.84
CA SER A 130 3.13 0.40 -1.71
C SER A 130 4.02 -0.78 -2.06
N PHE A 131 4.84 -0.62 -3.09
CA PHE A 131 5.91 -1.56 -3.43
C PHE A 131 7.24 -1.06 -2.89
N VAL A 132 7.83 -1.85 -1.99
CA VAL A 132 9.12 -1.58 -1.35
C VAL A 132 10.15 -2.54 -1.92
N THR A 133 11.26 -2.02 -2.44
CA THR A 133 12.29 -2.81 -3.12
C THR A 133 13.68 -2.16 -2.94
N PRO A 134 14.77 -2.94 -2.90
CA PRO A 134 16.13 -2.40 -2.96
C PRO A 134 16.48 -1.84 -4.34
N LYS A 135 15.69 -2.13 -5.38
CA LYS A 135 15.92 -1.69 -6.76
C LYS A 135 15.20 -0.38 -7.05
N LYS A 136 15.92 0.61 -7.58
CA LYS A 136 15.26 1.79 -8.17
C LYS A 136 14.53 1.38 -9.44
N LEU A 137 13.20 1.49 -9.45
CA LEU A 137 12.42 1.31 -10.67
C LEU A 137 12.61 2.50 -11.61
N SER A 138 12.68 2.21 -12.91
CA SER A 138 12.56 3.19 -13.97
C SER A 138 11.13 3.72 -14.06
N GLU A 139 10.97 4.83 -14.77
CA GLU A 139 9.65 5.44 -14.97
C GLU A 139 8.66 4.51 -15.67
N ILE A 140 9.15 3.77 -16.67
CA ILE A 140 8.40 2.79 -17.45
C ILE A 140 8.00 1.60 -16.60
N GLU A 141 8.92 1.07 -15.76
CA GLU A 141 8.59 -0.03 -14.83
C GLU A 141 7.49 0.37 -13.84
N ILE A 142 7.54 1.60 -13.31
CA ILE A 142 6.51 2.13 -12.41
C ILE A 142 5.15 2.18 -13.12
N GLU A 143 5.13 2.69 -14.36
CA GLU A 143 3.90 2.82 -15.13
C GLU A 143 3.29 1.45 -15.47
N GLN A 144 4.11 0.52 -15.98
CA GLN A 144 3.68 -0.83 -16.32
C GLN A 144 3.21 -1.64 -15.11
N ALA A 145 3.81 -1.42 -13.94
CA ALA A 145 3.42 -2.10 -12.71
C ALA A 145 2.09 -1.59 -12.12
N THR A 146 1.66 -0.37 -12.47
CA THR A 146 0.48 0.28 -11.88
C THR A 146 -0.77 -0.58 -12.01
N GLN A 147 -1.10 -1.02 -13.23
CA GLN A 147 -2.29 -1.83 -13.48
C GLN A 147 -2.25 -3.14 -12.70
N SER A 148 -1.12 -3.85 -12.73
CA SER A 148 -0.99 -5.14 -12.06
C SER A 148 -1.16 -5.03 -10.54
N PHE A 149 -0.57 -4.02 -9.91
CA PHE A 149 -0.69 -3.83 -8.47
C PHE A 149 -2.11 -3.46 -8.04
N LEU A 150 -2.76 -2.57 -8.81
CA LEU A 150 -4.14 -2.18 -8.52
C LEU A 150 -5.10 -3.35 -8.75
N ASP A 151 -4.96 -4.09 -9.85
CA ASP A 151 -5.80 -5.27 -10.11
C ASP A 151 -5.63 -6.35 -9.04
N GLU A 152 -4.39 -6.62 -8.59
CA GLU A 152 -4.16 -7.58 -7.49
C GLU A 152 -4.88 -7.12 -6.22
N ALA A 153 -4.72 -5.85 -5.83
CA ALA A 153 -5.37 -5.28 -4.65
C ALA A 153 -6.91 -5.29 -4.75
N GLU A 154 -7.46 -4.92 -5.90
CA GLU A 154 -8.91 -4.94 -6.12
C GLU A 154 -9.47 -6.36 -6.21
N SER A 155 -8.66 -7.34 -6.64
CA SER A 155 -9.10 -8.73 -6.75
C SER A 155 -9.50 -9.34 -5.39
N PHE A 156 -9.02 -8.76 -4.29
CA PHE A 156 -9.36 -9.19 -2.93
C PHE A 156 -10.67 -8.60 -2.43
N LEU A 157 -11.34 -7.79 -3.24
CA LEU A 157 -12.67 -7.24 -3.00
C LEU A 157 -13.71 -8.03 -3.82
N LYS A 158 -14.89 -8.24 -3.26
CA LYS A 158 -16.05 -8.89 -3.89
C LYS A 158 -16.91 -7.88 -4.64
#